data_AF-A0AAV2SV78-F1
#
_entry.id   AF-A0AAV2SV78-F1
#
_cell.length_a   1.000
_cell.length_b   1.000
_cell.length_c   1.000
_cell.angle_alpha   90.00
_cell.angle_beta   90.00
_cell.angle_gamma   90.00
#
_symmetry.space_group_name_H-M   'P 1'
#
loop_
_entity.id
_entity.type
_entity.pdbx_description
1 polymer ?
#
loop_
_entity_poly.entity_id
_entity_poly.type
_entity_poly.pdbx_seq_one_letter_code
_entity_poly.pdbx_strand_id
1 'polypeptide(L)'
;MVKTKNKTCKASNTPVPILENEGCYDTWKGDIQRWEHVTNVIPSKRAMCIYFTLTGRARAAAYQVSIPNLMKADGVKTLLQKLDSIFLPDKDRRQYNAYHNMHKMMREPGNSVHDFICEYEFAYFRFQQEDMTWPDTVAALNLMSACRLSEDDLKIVLSAPKEMTYDNMKATLLRIFSNDKNKDSTGKKD
;
A
#
# COMPACT_ATOMS: atom_id res chain seq x y z
N MET A 1 -16.24 -8.93 -40.11
CA MET A 1 -14.87 -9.15 -39.58
C MET A 1 -14.39 -7.82 -39.00
N VAL A 2 -14.69 -7.55 -37.72
CA VAL A 2 -14.38 -6.28 -37.05
C VAL A 2 -12.90 -6.31 -36.65
N LYS A 3 -12.08 -5.47 -37.29
CA LYS A 3 -10.68 -5.26 -36.89
C LYS A 3 -10.66 -4.34 -35.67
N THR A 4 -10.62 -4.92 -34.48
CA THR A 4 -10.36 -4.20 -33.23
C THR A 4 -8.93 -3.66 -33.30
N LYS A 5 -8.77 -2.36 -33.56
CA LYS A 5 -7.47 -1.68 -33.41
C LYS A 5 -7.16 -1.64 -31.91
N ASN A 6 -6.32 -2.56 -31.45
CA ASN A 6 -5.66 -2.44 -30.15
C ASN A 6 -4.92 -1.09 -30.14
N LYS A 7 -5.45 -0.12 -29.39
CA LYS A 7 -4.69 1.06 -28.99
C LYS A 7 -3.59 0.57 -28.07
N THR A 8 -2.44 0.23 -28.64
CA THR A 8 -1.20 0.08 -27.88
C THR A 8 -0.94 1.43 -27.22
N CYS A 9 -0.94 1.47 -25.87
CA CYS A 9 -0.44 2.63 -25.13
C CYS A 9 0.92 3.01 -25.70
N LYS A 10 1.03 4.21 -26.27
CA LYS A 10 2.30 4.70 -26.82
C LYS A 10 3.28 4.77 -25.65
N ALA A 11 4.35 3.99 -25.77
CA ALA A 11 5.61 4.08 -25.07
C ALA A 11 5.84 5.44 -24.38
N SER A 12 5.82 5.50 -23.04
CA SER A 12 5.86 6.74 -22.26
C SER A 12 7.29 7.14 -21.85
N ASN A 13 7.63 8.43 -21.97
CA ASN A 13 8.81 9.05 -21.33
C ASN A 13 8.57 9.22 -19.82
N THR A 14 8.14 8.15 -19.15
CA THR A 14 7.79 8.20 -17.72
C THR A 14 9.05 8.49 -16.91
N PRO A 15 9.08 9.57 -16.11
CA PRO A 15 10.22 9.86 -15.25
C PRO A 15 10.43 8.71 -14.26
N VAL A 16 11.69 8.53 -13.85
CA VAL A 16 12.05 7.52 -12.85
C VAL A 16 11.47 7.95 -11.49
N PRO A 17 10.80 7.05 -10.75
CA PRO A 17 10.33 7.33 -9.39
C PRO A 17 11.46 7.78 -8.46
N ILE A 18 11.22 8.83 -7.70
CA ILE A 18 12.18 9.41 -6.76
C ILE A 18 12.00 8.76 -5.39
N LEU A 19 13.10 8.35 -4.77
CA LEU A 19 13.10 7.92 -3.38
C LEU A 19 13.09 9.16 -2.49
N GLU A 20 11.91 9.59 -2.04
CA GLU A 20 11.76 10.80 -1.24
C GLU A 20 12.47 10.71 0.11
N ASN A 21 12.31 9.58 0.79
CA ASN A 21 12.98 9.27 2.05
C ASN A 21 13.12 7.76 2.22
N GLU A 22 14.01 7.35 3.11
CA GLU A 22 14.36 5.94 3.36
C GLU A 22 13.22 5.15 4.02
N GLY A 23 12.31 5.82 4.73
CA GLY A 23 11.11 5.20 5.31
C GLY A 23 10.06 4.78 4.28
N CYS A 24 10.14 5.31 3.06
CA CYS A 24 9.26 4.96 1.94
C CYS A 24 9.87 3.93 0.98
N TYR A 25 10.99 3.29 1.35
CA TYR A 25 11.72 2.37 0.48
C TYR A 25 10.85 1.27 -0.14
N ASP A 26 9.97 0.65 0.65
CA ASP A 26 9.12 -0.45 0.20
C ASP A 26 8.11 0.00 -0.88
N THR A 27 7.42 1.13 -0.64
CA THR A 27 6.53 1.75 -1.63
C THR A 27 7.30 2.14 -2.89
N TRP A 28 8.45 2.80 -2.74
CA TRP A 28 9.29 3.23 -3.85
C TRP A 28 9.78 2.05 -4.69
N LYS A 29 10.18 0.94 -4.06
CA LYS A 29 10.57 -0.30 -4.76
C LYS A 29 9.43 -0.83 -5.62
N GLY A 30 8.20 -0.83 -5.09
CA GLY A 30 7.01 -1.18 -5.86
C GLY A 30 6.77 -0.25 -7.05
N ASP A 31 7.03 1.06 -6.89
CA ASP A 31 6.92 2.03 -7.98
C ASP A 31 7.98 1.83 -9.06
N ILE A 32 9.21 1.45 -8.67
CA ILE A 32 10.27 1.09 -9.62
C ILE A 32 9.87 -0.12 -10.45
N GLN A 33 9.31 -1.16 -9.82
CA GLN A 33 8.83 -2.35 -10.52
C GLN A 33 7.71 -1.99 -11.53
N ARG A 34 6.76 -1.15 -11.13
CA ARG A 34 5.72 -0.64 -12.05
C ARG A 34 6.33 0.19 -13.18
N TRP A 35 7.31 1.03 -12.87
CA TRP A 35 8.03 1.84 -13.86
C TRP A 35 8.75 0.97 -14.90
N GLU A 36 9.35 -0.16 -14.50
CA GLU A 36 10.01 -1.09 -15.43
C GLU A 36 9.06 -1.67 -16.51
N HIS A 37 7.76 -1.75 -16.22
CA HIS A 37 6.74 -2.21 -17.16
C HIS A 37 6.26 -1.14 -18.14
N VAL A 38 6.38 0.14 -17.79
CA VAL A 38 5.86 1.25 -18.61
C VAL A 38 6.95 2.09 -19.28
N THR A 39 8.21 1.89 -18.89
CA THR A 39 9.35 2.66 -19.40
C THR A 39 9.85 2.16 -20.76
N ASN A 40 10.30 3.11 -21.58
CA ASN A 40 10.98 2.84 -22.85
C ASN A 40 12.49 2.70 -22.73
N VAL A 41 13.04 2.93 -21.53
CA VAL A 41 14.48 2.80 -21.29
C VAL A 41 14.85 1.34 -21.48
N ILE A 42 15.86 1.07 -22.31
CA ILE A 42 16.36 -0.29 -22.55
C ILE A 42 16.82 -0.92 -21.23
N PRO A 43 16.59 -2.23 -21.00
CA PRO A 43 16.88 -2.88 -19.71
C PRO A 43 18.27 -2.59 -19.16
N SER A 44 19.30 -2.60 -20.02
CA SER A 44 20.70 -2.33 -19.67
C SER A 44 20.98 -0.90 -19.17
N LYS A 45 20.09 0.07 -19.38
CA LYS A 45 20.28 1.46 -18.92
C LYS A 45 19.41 1.81 -17.71
N ARG A 46 18.41 0.98 -17.39
CA ARG A 46 17.42 1.27 -16.34
C ARG A 46 18.07 1.48 -14.98
N ALA A 47 18.97 0.59 -14.57
CA ALA A 47 19.61 0.68 -13.26
C ALA A 47 20.44 1.96 -13.10
N MET A 48 21.09 2.42 -14.18
CA MET A 48 21.82 3.69 -14.18
C MET A 48 20.87 4.90 -14.09
N CYS A 49 19.73 4.86 -14.79
CA CYS A 49 18.72 5.91 -14.65
C CYS A 49 18.20 6.01 -13.21
N ILE A 50 18.00 4.87 -12.54
CA ILE A 50 17.62 4.82 -11.12
C ILE A 50 18.75 5.33 -10.23
N TYR A 51 19.99 4.92 -10.46
CA TYR A 51 21.14 5.39 -9.70
C TYR A 51 21.24 6.93 -9.63
N PHE A 52 20.95 7.62 -10.75
CA PHE A 52 21.01 9.08 -10.80
C PHE A 52 19.90 9.80 -10.01
N THR A 53 18.79 9.12 -9.67
CA THR A 53 17.75 9.70 -8.80
C THR A 53 18.03 9.46 -7.32
N LEU A 54 18.93 8.54 -6.98
CA LEU A 54 19.27 8.24 -5.59
C LEU A 54 20.11 9.35 -4.96
N THR A 55 19.88 9.59 -3.67
CA THR A 55 20.64 10.52 -2.83
C THR A 55 21.02 9.86 -1.50
N GLY A 56 21.83 10.53 -0.68
CA GLY A 56 22.15 10.09 0.68
C GLY A 56 22.74 8.66 0.78
N ARG A 57 22.26 7.89 1.78
CA ARG A 57 22.73 6.52 2.03
C ARG A 57 22.39 5.56 0.90
N ALA A 58 21.25 5.76 0.23
CA ALA A 58 20.85 4.93 -0.91
C ALA A 58 21.83 5.08 -2.08
N ARG A 59 22.28 6.31 -2.38
CA ARG A 59 23.32 6.53 -3.38
C ARG A 59 24.66 5.93 -2.98
N ALA A 60 25.07 6.09 -1.72
CA ALA A 60 26.31 5.52 -1.20
C ALA A 60 26.32 3.98 -1.30
N ALA A 61 25.19 3.35 -1.04
CA ALA A 61 25.00 1.91 -1.21
C ALA A 61 25.08 1.47 -2.67
N ALA A 62 24.38 2.19 -3.56
CA ALA A 62 24.37 1.91 -4.99
C ALA A 62 25.75 2.08 -5.63
N TYR A 63 26.56 3.02 -5.14
CA TYR A 63 27.94 3.24 -5.59
C TYR A 63 28.85 2.03 -5.37
N GLN A 64 28.53 1.14 -4.42
CA GLN A 64 29.27 -0.10 -4.18
C GLN A 64 28.97 -1.18 -5.23
N VAL A 65 27.95 -0.99 -6.06
CA VAL A 65 27.65 -1.89 -7.18
C VAL A 65 28.44 -1.42 -8.40
N SER A 66 29.20 -2.31 -9.01
CA SER A 66 30.03 -1.95 -10.16
C SER A 66 29.18 -1.52 -11.37
N ILE A 67 29.66 -0.52 -12.12
CA ILE A 67 29.01 -0.03 -13.34
C ILE A 67 28.70 -1.16 -14.34
N PRO A 68 29.61 -2.13 -14.61
CA PRO A 68 29.30 -3.25 -15.50
C PRO A 68 28.11 -4.10 -15.03
N ASN A 69 27.88 -4.22 -13.72
CA ASN A 69 26.72 -4.93 -13.19
C ASN A 69 25.44 -4.12 -13.30
N LEU A 70 25.49 -2.81 -13.07
CA LEU A 70 24.33 -1.93 -13.25
C LEU A 70 23.91 -1.83 -14.72
N MET A 71 24.85 -1.97 -15.66
CA MET A 71 24.60 -1.86 -17.10
C MET A 71 24.07 -3.16 -17.75
N LYS A 72 23.74 -4.20 -16.96
CA LYS A 72 23.15 -5.45 -17.46
C LYS A 72 21.63 -5.35 -17.57
N ALA A 73 21.02 -6.25 -18.33
CA ALA A 73 19.56 -6.34 -18.44
C ALA A 73 18.89 -6.60 -17.08
N ASP A 74 19.56 -7.29 -16.17
CA ASP A 74 19.18 -7.54 -14.76
C ASP A 74 19.80 -6.55 -13.77
N GLY A 75 20.35 -5.44 -14.25
CA GLY A 75 21.03 -4.44 -13.42
C GLY A 75 20.11 -3.83 -12.36
N VAL A 76 18.81 -3.66 -12.66
CA VAL A 76 17.82 -3.17 -11.69
C VAL A 76 17.66 -4.14 -10.53
N LYS A 77 17.59 -5.45 -10.82
CA LYS A 77 17.52 -6.49 -9.78
C LYS A 77 18.77 -6.45 -8.89
N THR A 78 19.95 -6.30 -9.47
CA THR A 78 21.22 -6.20 -8.72
C THR A 78 21.23 -4.98 -7.81
N LEU A 79 20.78 -3.83 -8.32
CA LEU A 79 20.67 -2.60 -7.55
C LEU A 79 19.68 -2.75 -6.38
N LEU A 80 18.48 -3.26 -6.66
CA LEU A 80 17.45 -3.46 -5.65
C LEU A 80 17.88 -4.47 -4.57
N GLN A 81 18.60 -5.54 -4.92
CA GLN A 81 19.16 -6.47 -3.93
C GLN A 81 20.13 -5.78 -2.96
N LYS A 82 20.97 -4.87 -3.47
CA LYS A 82 21.88 -4.09 -2.63
C LYS A 82 21.12 -3.15 -1.70
N LEU A 83 20.10 -2.46 -2.22
CA LEU A 83 19.28 -1.56 -1.41
C LEU A 83 18.42 -2.32 -0.39
N ASP A 84 17.89 -3.49 -0.76
CA ASP A 84 17.14 -4.38 0.13
C ASP A 84 17.99 -4.75 1.36
N SER A 85 19.28 -5.06 1.18
CA SER A 85 20.18 -5.41 2.29
C SER A 85 20.39 -4.30 3.33
N ILE A 86 19.99 -3.06 3.02
CA ILE A 86 20.21 -1.89 3.89
C ILE A 86 18.89 -1.33 4.40
N PHE A 87 17.88 -1.25 3.54
CA PHE A 87 16.62 -0.58 3.83
C PHE A 87 15.47 -1.54 4.12
N LEU A 88 15.56 -2.79 3.66
CA LEU A 88 14.51 -3.77 3.91
C LEU A 88 14.86 -4.57 5.17
N PRO A 89 14.07 -4.47 6.25
CA PRO A 89 14.24 -5.35 7.39
C PRO A 89 14.09 -6.82 6.99
N ASP A 90 14.71 -7.71 7.75
CA ASP A 90 14.52 -9.15 7.71
C ASP A 90 13.02 -9.53 7.77
N LYS A 91 12.66 -10.65 7.10
CA LYS A 91 11.27 -11.07 6.88
C LYS A 91 10.48 -11.14 8.19
N ASP A 92 11.06 -11.74 9.22
CA ASP A 92 10.44 -11.90 10.54
C ASP A 92 10.09 -10.56 11.16
N ARG A 93 10.99 -9.57 11.04
CA ARG A 93 10.75 -8.21 11.52
C ARG A 93 9.67 -7.49 10.72
N ARG A 94 9.60 -7.70 9.40
CA ARG A 94 8.51 -7.13 8.58
C ARG A 94 7.15 -7.72 8.94
N GLN A 95 7.08 -9.05 9.08
CA GLN A 95 5.89 -9.75 9.54
C GLN A 95 5.45 -9.27 10.92
N TYR A 96 6.39 -9.16 11.87
CA TYR A 96 6.12 -8.60 13.19
C TYR A 96 5.56 -7.17 13.13
N ASN A 97 6.21 -6.30 12.34
CA ASN A 97 5.75 -4.91 12.20
C ASN A 97 4.37 -4.82 11.56
N ALA A 98 4.10 -5.59 10.51
CA ALA A 98 2.80 -5.62 9.85
C ALA A 98 1.71 -6.17 10.77
N TYR A 99 1.99 -7.24 11.52
CA TYR A 99 1.09 -7.78 12.55
C TYR A 99 0.80 -6.74 13.64
N HIS A 100 1.84 -6.13 14.20
CA HIS A 100 1.68 -5.13 15.24
C HIS A 100 0.89 -3.90 14.75
N ASN A 101 1.15 -3.45 13.51
CA ASN A 101 0.41 -2.36 12.90
C ASN A 101 -1.08 -2.69 12.77
N MET A 102 -1.42 -3.88 12.26
CA MET A 102 -2.82 -4.32 12.15
C MET A 102 -3.55 -4.38 13.48
N HIS A 103 -2.89 -4.84 14.55
CA HIS A 103 -3.50 -4.91 15.88
C HIS A 103 -3.56 -3.57 16.62
N LYS A 104 -2.69 -2.62 16.27
CA LYS A 104 -2.67 -1.28 16.83
C LYS A 104 -3.65 -0.33 16.13
N MET A 105 -3.97 -0.60 14.86
CA MET A 105 -4.91 0.17 14.05
C MET A 105 -6.29 0.18 14.70
N MET A 106 -6.69 1.36 15.16
CA MET A 106 -7.96 1.61 15.82
C MET A 106 -8.45 2.99 15.35
N ARG A 107 -9.75 3.11 15.08
CA ARG A 107 -10.35 4.38 14.72
C ARG A 107 -10.31 5.31 15.92
N GLU A 108 -9.76 6.50 15.73
CA GLU A 108 -9.82 7.55 16.75
C GLU A 108 -11.23 8.16 16.83
N PRO A 109 -11.69 8.58 18.03
CA PRO A 109 -12.98 9.24 18.18
C PRO A 109 -13.04 10.51 17.32
N GLY A 110 -14.06 10.60 16.47
CA GLY A 110 -14.27 11.74 15.55
C GLY A 110 -13.78 11.50 14.12
N ASN A 111 -12.97 10.48 13.84
CA ASN A 111 -12.61 10.13 12.46
C ASN A 111 -13.79 9.48 11.74
N SER A 112 -13.96 9.77 10.44
CA SER A 112 -14.96 9.10 9.61
C SER A 112 -14.70 7.60 9.56
N VAL A 113 -15.75 6.79 9.73
CA VAL A 113 -15.67 5.33 9.54
C VAL A 113 -15.24 4.99 8.11
N HIS A 114 -15.69 5.77 7.12
CA HIS A 114 -15.32 5.57 5.72
C HIS A 114 -13.80 5.72 5.51
N ASP A 115 -13.23 6.83 5.98
CA ASP A 115 -11.80 7.12 5.76
C ASP A 115 -10.94 6.11 6.53
N PHE A 116 -11.36 5.73 7.74
CA PHE A 116 -10.71 4.68 8.51
C PHE A 116 -10.74 3.32 7.80
N ILE A 117 -11.85 2.94 7.15
CA ILE A 117 -11.92 1.69 6.37
C ILE A 117 -10.88 1.73 5.24
N CYS A 118 -10.74 2.83 4.51
CA CYS A 118 -9.73 2.94 3.46
C CYS A 118 -8.30 2.76 4.00
N GLU A 119 -7.98 3.36 5.13
CA GLU A 119 -6.68 3.19 5.79
C GLU A 119 -6.48 1.74 6.26
N TYR A 120 -7.52 1.13 6.82
CA TYR A 120 -7.51 -0.26 7.29
C TYR A 120 -7.30 -1.25 6.14
N GLU A 121 -7.98 -1.05 5.02
CA GLU A 121 -7.80 -1.88 3.83
C GLU A 121 -6.37 -1.81 3.29
N PHE A 122 -5.79 -0.61 3.27
CA PHE A 122 -4.41 -0.45 2.83
C PHE A 122 -3.42 -1.14 3.79
N ALA A 123 -3.66 -1.05 5.10
CA ALA A 123 -2.87 -1.77 6.09
C ALA A 123 -3.02 -3.29 5.95
N TYR A 124 -4.24 -3.79 5.71
CA TYR A 124 -4.53 -5.21 5.53
C TYR A 124 -3.91 -5.75 4.23
N PHE A 125 -3.93 -4.96 3.16
CA PHE A 125 -3.22 -5.29 1.93
C PHE A 125 -1.71 -5.47 2.19
N ARG A 126 -1.08 -4.58 2.97
CA ARG A 126 0.33 -4.72 3.36
C ARG A 126 0.58 -5.96 4.23
N PHE A 127 -0.35 -6.29 5.12
CA PHE A 127 -0.30 -7.51 5.91
C PHE A 127 -0.30 -8.76 5.01
N GLN A 128 -1.13 -8.76 3.97
CA GLN A 128 -1.18 -9.82 2.95
C GLN A 128 0.08 -9.92 2.09
N GLN A 129 0.75 -8.80 1.81
CA GLN A 129 2.03 -8.79 1.06
C GLN A 129 3.16 -9.52 1.80
N GLU A 130 3.08 -9.67 3.12
CA GLU A 130 4.07 -10.40 3.93
C GLU A 130 3.66 -11.87 4.19
N ASP A 131 2.83 -12.44 3.30
CA ASP A 131 2.26 -13.78 3.38
C ASP A 131 1.39 -14.04 4.62
N MET A 132 0.79 -12.99 5.20
CA MET A 132 -0.09 -13.12 6.36
C MET A 132 -1.54 -12.88 5.98
N THR A 133 -2.41 -13.82 6.33
CA THR A 133 -3.85 -13.74 6.03
C THR A 133 -4.65 -14.18 7.23
N TRP A 134 -5.77 -13.51 7.48
CA TRP A 134 -6.74 -13.99 8.46
C TRP A 134 -7.87 -14.76 7.78
N PRO A 135 -8.48 -15.74 8.49
CA PRO A 135 -9.76 -16.27 8.06
C PRO A 135 -10.78 -15.14 7.90
N ASP A 136 -11.64 -15.25 6.90
CA ASP A 136 -12.53 -14.17 6.47
C ASP A 136 -13.43 -13.65 7.62
N THR A 137 -13.98 -14.55 8.43
CA THR A 137 -14.75 -14.20 9.63
C THR A 137 -13.92 -13.45 10.68
N VAL A 138 -12.65 -13.84 10.87
CA VAL A 138 -11.76 -13.17 11.83
C VAL A 138 -11.40 -11.77 11.32
N ALA A 139 -11.17 -11.61 10.01
CA ALA A 139 -10.93 -10.32 9.39
C ALA A 139 -12.14 -9.38 9.55
N ALA A 140 -13.36 -9.89 9.36
CA ALA A 140 -14.60 -9.13 9.55
C ALA A 140 -14.75 -8.64 10.99
N LEU A 141 -14.52 -9.51 11.98
CA LEU A 141 -14.59 -9.17 13.40
C LEU A 141 -13.50 -8.19 13.81
N ASN A 142 -12.27 -8.35 13.30
CA ASN A 142 -11.17 -7.43 13.56
C ASN A 142 -11.44 -6.03 12.99
N LEU A 143 -11.97 -5.92 11.76
CA LEU A 143 -12.38 -4.64 11.19
C LEU A 143 -13.43 -3.96 12.05
N MET A 144 -14.48 -4.69 12.42
CA MET A 144 -15.57 -4.16 13.26
C MET A 144 -15.06 -3.69 14.63
N SER A 145 -14.19 -4.47 15.27
CA SER A 145 -13.57 -4.09 16.55
C SER A 145 -12.68 -2.85 16.41
N ALA A 146 -11.89 -2.79 15.34
CA ALA A 146 -11.00 -1.67 15.05
C ALA A 146 -11.76 -0.36 14.77
N CYS A 147 -13.00 -0.41 14.26
CA CYS A 147 -13.84 0.76 14.07
C CYS A 147 -14.28 1.45 15.37
N ARG A 148 -14.13 0.82 16.55
CA ARG A 148 -14.55 1.37 17.86
C ARG A 148 -15.92 2.04 17.81
N LEU A 149 -16.92 1.26 17.43
CA LEU A 149 -18.31 1.69 17.37
C LEU A 149 -18.92 1.73 18.78
N SER A 150 -19.97 2.54 18.96
CA SER A 150 -20.78 2.49 20.18
C SER A 150 -21.51 1.14 20.27
N GLU A 151 -21.98 0.75 21.46
CA GLU A 151 -22.73 -0.51 21.62
C GLU A 151 -24.00 -0.55 20.75
N ASP A 152 -24.66 0.59 20.56
CA ASP A 152 -25.88 0.67 19.76
C ASP A 152 -25.57 0.56 18.26
N ASP A 153 -24.53 1.25 17.79
CA ASP A 153 -24.02 1.10 16.43
C ASP A 153 -23.58 -0.34 16.14
N LEU A 154 -22.93 -1.00 17.11
CA LEU A 154 -22.48 -2.37 16.99
C LEU A 154 -23.66 -3.34 16.82
N LYS A 155 -24.76 -3.15 17.56
CA LYS A 155 -25.99 -3.95 17.38
C LYS A 155 -26.60 -3.75 15.99
N ILE A 156 -26.60 -2.51 15.48
CA ILE A 156 -27.11 -2.21 14.13
C ILE A 156 -26.24 -2.91 13.08
N VAL A 157 -24.92 -2.83 13.19
CA VAL A 157 -23.98 -3.48 12.26
C VAL A 157 -24.10 -5.00 12.31
N LEU A 158 -24.20 -5.61 13.49
CA LEU A 158 -24.32 -7.07 13.64
C LEU A 158 -25.63 -7.65 13.11
N SER A 159 -26.72 -6.87 13.10
CA SER A 159 -28.04 -7.33 12.62
C SER A 159 -28.22 -7.27 11.10
N ALA A 160 -27.29 -6.63 10.39
CA ALA A 160 -27.43 -6.35 8.96
C ALA A 160 -26.87 -7.41 8.00
N PRO A 161 -25.66 -8.00 8.19
CA PRO A 161 -25.09 -8.94 7.25
C PRO A 161 -25.71 -10.33 7.39
N LYS A 162 -25.94 -11.01 6.25
CA LYS A 162 -26.41 -12.42 6.22
C LYS A 162 -25.30 -13.40 6.60
N GLU A 163 -24.06 -13.08 6.23
CA GLU A 163 -22.88 -13.90 6.50
C GLU A 163 -21.74 -13.00 7.00
N MET A 164 -21.00 -13.48 7.99
CA MET A 164 -19.90 -12.75 8.63
C MET A 164 -18.61 -12.87 7.79
N THR A 165 -18.61 -12.21 6.64
CA THR A 165 -17.47 -12.09 5.71
C THR A 165 -16.90 -10.68 5.74
N TYR A 166 -15.62 -10.52 5.37
CA TYR A 166 -14.97 -9.22 5.35
C TYR A 166 -15.71 -8.23 4.43
N ASP A 167 -16.07 -8.68 3.23
CA ASP A 167 -16.73 -7.86 2.22
C ASP A 167 -18.14 -7.43 2.65
N ASN A 168 -18.93 -8.34 3.25
CA ASN A 168 -20.27 -8.01 3.73
C ASN A 168 -20.21 -7.02 4.90
N MET A 169 -19.23 -7.18 5.79
CA MET A 169 -19.03 -6.29 6.93
C MET A 169 -18.63 -4.89 6.46
N LYS A 170 -17.66 -4.79 5.54
CA LYS A 170 -17.26 -3.53 4.92
C LYS A 170 -18.46 -2.84 4.25
N ALA A 171 -19.22 -3.55 3.41
CA ALA A 171 -20.38 -2.99 2.73
C ALA A 171 -21.44 -2.49 3.72
N THR A 172 -21.64 -3.21 4.82
CA THR A 172 -22.57 -2.84 5.90
C THR A 172 -22.12 -1.57 6.62
N LEU A 173 -20.85 -1.48 7.01
CA LEU A 173 -20.27 -0.31 7.66
C LEU A 173 -20.38 0.92 6.75
N LEU A 174 -19.99 0.80 5.49
CA LEU A 174 -20.10 1.89 4.53
C LEU A 174 -21.56 2.33 4.37
N ARG A 175 -22.50 1.40 4.25
CA ARG A 175 -23.94 1.72 4.11
C ARG A 175 -24.50 2.46 5.32
N ILE A 176 -24.13 2.07 6.53
CA ILE A 176 -24.65 2.67 7.77
C ILE A 176 -24.03 4.05 7.99
N PHE A 177 -22.73 4.21 7.75
CA PHE A 177 -21.98 5.43 8.07
C PHE A 177 -21.72 6.36 6.88
N SER A 178 -22.33 6.11 5.71
CA SER A 178 -22.21 6.96 4.51
C SER A 178 -22.64 8.42 4.74
N ASN A 179 -23.47 8.70 5.75
CA ASN A 179 -24.05 10.02 6.02
C ASN A 179 -23.32 10.86 7.09
N ASP A 180 -22.23 10.37 7.70
CA ASP A 180 -21.56 11.12 8.78
C ASP A 180 -20.82 12.38 8.31
N LYS A 181 -20.68 12.61 6.99
CA LYS A 181 -20.08 13.84 6.45
C LYS A 181 -20.91 15.12 6.68
N ASN A 182 -22.13 15.01 7.22
CA ASN A 182 -23.07 16.15 7.35
C ASN A 182 -23.31 16.65 8.79
N LYS A 183 -22.67 16.09 9.83
CA LYS A 183 -22.97 16.47 11.22
C LYS A 183 -22.07 17.57 11.83
N ASP A 184 -21.00 17.98 11.16
CA ASP A 184 -20.05 18.98 11.71
C ASP A 184 -20.33 20.45 11.34
N SER A 185 -21.40 20.76 10.60
CA SER A 185 -21.71 22.14 10.17
C SER A 185 -22.86 22.84 10.91
N THR A 186 -23.45 22.25 11.95
CA THR A 186 -24.51 22.90 12.73
C THR A 186 -24.25 22.78 14.23
N GLY A 187 -23.40 23.65 14.77
CA GLY A 187 -23.13 23.68 16.21
C GLY A 187 -22.22 24.81 16.69
N LYS A 188 -22.39 26.05 16.19
CA LYS A 188 -21.90 27.23 16.90
C LYS A 188 -22.59 28.52 16.44
N LYS A 189 -23.65 28.89 17.16
CA LYS A 189 -24.10 30.28 17.35
C LYS A 189 -24.79 30.35 18.71
N ASP A 190 -23.99 30.64 19.73
CA ASP A 190 -24.43 31.47 20.85
C ASP A 190 -23.91 32.89 20.57
#